data_AF-V5GS74-F1
#
_entry.id   AF-V5GS74-F1
#
_cell.length_a   1.000
_cell.length_b   1.000
_cell.length_c   1.000
_cell.angle_alpha   90.00
_cell.angle_beta   90.00
_cell.angle_gamma   90.00
#
_symmetry.space_group_name_H-M   'P 1'
#
loop_
_entity.id
_entity.type
_entity.pdbx_description
1 polymer ?
#
loop_
_entity_poly.entity_id
_entity_poly.type
_entity_poly.pdbx_seq_one_letter_code
_entity_poly.pdbx_strand_id
1 'polypeptide(L)'
;VNGTIVLFRPKWRDYKSYVVYRERGPSMAARYGAVATLVRSAAPYSLYTPHTGKLSYDDDAPRIPAAAVTVEDADFLARVVGRGEEVKVRLEMSSSHTNGTSRNVVADITG
;
A
#
# COMPACT_ATOMS: atom_id res chain seq x y z
N VAL A 1 0.14 -3.90 -17.34
CA VAL A 1 0.74 -2.85 -16.48
C VAL A 1 2.27 -2.79 -16.59
N ASN A 2 2.84 -3.41 -17.63
CA ASN A 2 4.29 -3.45 -17.81
C ASN A 2 4.86 -2.02 -17.92
N GLY A 3 5.87 -1.70 -17.11
CA GLY A 3 6.51 -0.38 -17.08
C GLY A 3 5.70 0.73 -16.36
N THR A 4 4.59 0.41 -15.70
CA THR A 4 3.68 1.41 -15.10
C THR A 4 3.60 1.32 -13.57
N ILE A 5 3.12 2.38 -12.93
CA ILE A 5 2.76 2.40 -11.51
C ILE A 5 1.30 1.96 -11.37
N VAL A 6 1.03 0.97 -10.52
CA VAL A 6 -0.32 0.46 -10.28
C VAL A 6 -0.92 1.07 -9.01
N LEU A 7 -2.08 1.72 -9.13
CA LEU A 7 -2.86 2.19 -7.99
C LEU A 7 -3.94 1.16 -7.61
N PHE A 8 -3.82 0.55 -6.43
CA PHE A 8 -4.86 -0.25 -5.82
C PHE A 8 -5.86 0.63 -5.08
N ARG A 9 -7.08 0.75 -5.64
CA ARG A 9 -8.17 1.58 -5.10
C ARG A 9 -9.51 0.82 -5.08
N PRO A 10 -9.61 -0.30 -4.35
CA PRO A 10 -10.88 -1.01 -4.23
C PRO A 10 -11.88 -0.16 -3.44
N LYS A 11 -13.18 -0.38 -3.67
CA LYS A 11 -14.24 0.20 -2.84
C LYS A 11 -14.03 -0.28 -1.40
N TRP A 12 -14.02 0.65 -0.45
CA TRP A 12 -13.92 0.30 0.97
C TRP A 12 -15.10 -0.59 1.38
N ARG A 13 -14.78 -1.69 2.09
CA ARG A 13 -15.76 -2.59 2.69
C ARG A 13 -15.43 -2.79 4.17
N ASP A 14 -14.26 -3.35 4.42
CA ASP A 14 -13.74 -3.63 5.75
C ASP A 14 -12.20 -3.66 5.72
N TYR A 15 -11.57 -3.53 6.89
CA TYR A 15 -10.11 -3.48 6.98
C TYR A 15 -9.43 -4.74 6.44
N LYS A 16 -9.94 -5.94 6.77
CA LYS A 16 -9.31 -7.22 6.39
C LYS A 16 -9.27 -7.41 4.87
N SER A 17 -10.39 -7.13 4.21
CA SER A 17 -10.52 -7.19 2.74
C SER A 17 -9.57 -6.23 2.03
N TYR A 18 -9.18 -5.15 2.72
CA TYR A 18 -8.36 -4.10 2.17
C TYR A 18 -6.86 -4.36 2.38
N VAL A 19 -6.50 -4.89 3.55
CA VAL A 19 -5.10 -5.20 3.92
C VAL A 19 -4.40 -6.06 2.88
N VAL A 20 -5.10 -6.97 2.20
CA VAL A 20 -4.51 -7.84 1.17
C VAL A 20 -3.86 -7.05 0.02
N TYR A 21 -4.43 -5.90 -0.37
CA TYR A 21 -3.88 -5.06 -1.43
C TYR A 21 -2.58 -4.38 -0.99
N ARG A 22 -2.48 -3.98 0.28
CA ARG A 22 -1.23 -3.46 0.85
C ARG A 22 -0.20 -4.56 1.02
N GLU A 23 -0.61 -5.70 1.57
CA GLU A 23 0.32 -6.75 1.99
C GLU A 23 0.87 -7.57 0.83
N ARG A 24 0.04 -7.87 -0.19
CA ARG A 24 0.38 -8.78 -1.29
C ARG A 24 0.25 -8.14 -2.68
N GLY A 25 -0.46 -7.02 -2.79
CA GLY A 25 -0.67 -6.31 -4.06
C GLY A 25 0.63 -5.98 -4.80
N PRO A 26 1.71 -5.54 -4.14
CA PRO A 26 2.98 -5.25 -4.82
C PRO A 26 3.57 -6.46 -5.55
N SER A 27 3.63 -7.64 -4.92
CA SER A 27 4.10 -8.87 -5.57
C SER A 27 3.21 -9.28 -6.74
N MET A 28 1.88 -9.15 -6.59
CA MET A 28 0.95 -9.42 -7.69
C MET A 28 1.20 -8.48 -8.88
N ALA A 29 1.29 -7.17 -8.64
CA ALA A 29 1.52 -6.19 -9.70
C ALA A 29 2.89 -6.38 -10.38
N ALA A 30 3.93 -6.72 -9.60
CA ALA A 30 5.27 -6.98 -10.09
C ALA A 30 5.31 -8.15 -11.10
N ARG A 31 4.55 -9.23 -10.85
CA ARG A 31 4.43 -10.36 -11.79
C ARG A 31 3.89 -9.94 -13.17
N TYR A 32 3.16 -8.83 -13.25
CA TYR A 32 2.65 -8.26 -14.52
C TYR A 32 3.49 -7.07 -15.04
N GLY A 33 4.70 -6.88 -14.50
CA GLY A 33 5.67 -5.87 -14.95
C GLY A 33 5.44 -4.47 -14.40
N ALA A 34 4.63 -4.28 -13.35
CA ALA A 34 4.55 -2.99 -12.68
C ALA A 34 5.91 -2.59 -12.09
N VAL A 35 6.24 -1.30 -12.12
CA VAL A 35 7.52 -0.78 -11.61
C VAL A 35 7.41 -0.21 -10.19
N ALA A 36 6.19 0.11 -9.76
CA ALA A 36 5.86 0.48 -8.38
C ALA A 36 4.36 0.32 -8.15
N THR A 37 3.94 0.42 -6.90
CA THR A 37 2.52 0.42 -6.52
C THR A 37 2.18 1.56 -5.57
N LEU A 38 0.97 2.07 -5.72
CA LEU A 38 0.31 2.93 -4.76
C LEU A 38 -0.90 2.17 -4.21
N VAL A 39 -1.18 2.28 -2.92
CA VAL A 39 -2.40 1.74 -2.31
C VAL A 39 -3.17 2.89 -1.66
N ARG A 40 -4.44 3.05 -2.01
CA ARG A 40 -5.33 3.96 -1.29
C ARG A 40 -5.34 3.54 0.19
N SER A 41 -5.27 4.47 1.13
CA SER A 41 -5.32 4.17 2.56
C SER A 41 -6.47 3.24 2.96
N ALA A 42 -6.18 2.25 3.81
CA ALA A 42 -7.15 1.32 4.36
C ALA A 42 -7.98 1.98 5.48
N ALA A 43 -8.84 2.93 5.10
CA ALA A 43 -9.72 3.66 6.01
C ALA A 43 -11.12 3.89 5.39
N PRO A 44 -12.19 3.91 6.22
CA PRO A 44 -13.55 4.22 5.79
C PRO A 44 -13.74 5.68 5.41
N TYR A 45 -13.10 6.59 6.15
CA TYR A 45 -13.08 8.03 5.91
C TYR A 45 -11.64 8.53 5.96
N SER A 46 -11.41 9.70 5.38
CA SER A 46 -10.07 10.25 5.30
C SER A 46 -9.74 11.21 6.43
N LEU A 47 -8.46 11.27 6.75
CA LEU A 47 -7.83 12.28 7.60
C LEU A 47 -6.73 13.03 6.83
N TYR A 48 -6.70 12.91 5.50
CA TYR A 48 -5.58 13.34 4.66
C TYR A 48 -4.23 12.74 5.10
N THR A 49 -4.25 11.51 5.62
CA THR A 49 -3.06 10.79 6.07
C THR A 49 -2.93 9.42 5.39
N PRO A 50 -1.70 8.99 5.06
CA PRO A 50 -1.45 7.66 4.55
C PRO A 50 -1.56 6.62 5.67
N HIS A 51 -2.32 5.55 5.43
CA HIS A 51 -2.38 4.40 6.32
C HIS A 51 -1.36 3.35 5.87
N THR A 52 -0.18 3.39 6.47
CA THR A 52 0.90 2.42 6.26
C THR A 52 0.57 1.05 6.86
N GLY A 53 1.53 0.13 6.85
CA GLY A 53 1.50 -1.13 7.57
C GLY A 53 2.39 -2.16 6.91
N LYS A 54 2.21 -3.42 7.32
CA LYS A 54 3.03 -4.52 6.82
C LYS A 54 2.82 -4.74 5.32
N LEU A 55 3.94 -4.89 4.62
CA LEU A 55 4.09 -5.41 3.28
C LEU A 55 4.90 -6.71 3.38
N SER A 56 4.45 -7.76 2.69
CA SER A 56 5.19 -9.01 2.56
C SER A 56 5.40 -9.30 1.09
N TYR A 57 6.65 -9.26 0.62
CA TYR A 57 6.95 -9.74 -0.72
C TYR A 57 6.89 -11.27 -0.76
N ASP A 58 6.28 -11.81 -1.81
CA ASP A 58 6.42 -13.21 -2.17
C ASP A 58 7.83 -13.46 -2.74
N ASP A 59 8.44 -14.60 -2.43
CA ASP A 59 9.83 -14.91 -2.81
C ASP A 59 10.03 -15.08 -4.33
N ASP A 60 8.96 -15.42 -5.05
CA ASP A 60 8.93 -15.64 -6.49
C ASP A 60 8.57 -14.37 -7.30
N ALA A 61 8.41 -13.22 -6.65
CA ALA A 61 8.02 -11.97 -7.30
C ALA A 61 9.10 -10.88 -7.17
N PRO A 62 9.32 -10.04 -8.21
CA PRO A 62 10.19 -8.88 -8.08
C PRO A 62 9.73 -7.96 -6.96
N ARG A 63 10.68 -7.42 -6.20
CA ARG A 63 10.39 -6.41 -5.17
C ARG A 63 10.35 -5.04 -5.83
N ILE A 64 9.18 -4.39 -5.78
CA ILE A 64 8.95 -3.07 -6.37
C ILE A 64 8.49 -2.09 -5.29
N PRO A 65 8.88 -0.79 -5.35
CA PRO A 65 8.42 0.20 -4.38
C PRO A 65 6.90 0.20 -4.20
N ALA A 66 6.45 0.38 -2.96
CA ALA A 66 5.04 0.32 -2.60
C ALA A 66 4.72 1.38 -1.54
N ALA A 67 3.85 2.33 -1.88
CA ALA A 67 3.48 3.44 -1.00
C ALA A 67 1.97 3.46 -0.74
N ALA A 68 1.59 3.83 0.48
CA ALA A 68 0.21 4.24 0.76
C ALA A 68 0.02 5.71 0.37
N VAL A 69 -1.12 6.02 -0.24
CA VAL A 69 -1.56 7.39 -0.53
C VAL A 69 -2.89 7.66 0.18
N THR A 70 -3.18 8.93 0.42
CA THR A 70 -4.44 9.34 1.06
C THR A 70 -5.66 8.86 0.24
N VAL A 71 -6.83 8.86 0.86
CA VAL A 71 -8.07 8.54 0.16
C VAL A 71 -8.33 9.55 -0.97
N GLU A 72 -8.10 10.83 -0.67
CA GLU A 72 -8.28 11.96 -1.57
C GLU A 72 -7.35 11.87 -2.78
N ASP A 73 -6.06 11.62 -2.56
CA ASP A 73 -5.09 11.51 -3.65
C ASP A 73 -5.41 10.32 -4.55
N ALA A 74 -5.77 9.17 -3.97
CA ALA A 74 -6.16 8.02 -4.78
C ALA A 74 -7.42 8.27 -5.61
N ASP A 75 -8.42 8.94 -5.04
CA ASP A 75 -9.65 9.29 -5.74
C ASP A 75 -9.42 10.42 -6.76
N PHE A 76 -8.50 11.35 -6.51
CA PHE A 76 -8.05 12.35 -7.46
C PHE A 76 -7.37 11.69 -8.66
N LEU A 77 -6.35 10.85 -8.43
CA LEU A 77 -5.65 10.11 -9.48
C LEU A 77 -6.61 9.27 -10.31
N ALA A 78 -7.55 8.56 -9.67
CA ALA A 78 -8.55 7.77 -10.39
C ALA A 78 -9.48 8.64 -11.26
N ARG A 79 -9.86 9.84 -10.79
CA ARG A 79 -10.66 10.78 -11.59
C ARG A 79 -9.87 11.34 -12.78
N VAL A 80 -8.60 11.68 -12.60
CA VAL A 80 -7.73 12.20 -13.67
C VAL A 80 -7.55 11.12 -14.76
N VAL A 81 -7.19 9.90 -14.36
CA VAL A 81 -7.11 8.75 -15.30
C VAL A 81 -8.46 8.47 -15.95
N GLY A 82 -9.57 8.55 -15.20
CA GLY A 82 -10.92 8.37 -15.73
C GLY A 82 -11.35 9.40 -16.78
N ARG A 83 -10.69 10.57 -16.84
CA ARG A 83 -10.87 11.56 -17.90
C ARG A 83 -9.96 11.33 -19.12
N GLY A 84 -9.13 10.28 -19.11
CA GLY A 84 -8.19 9.96 -20.18
C GLY A 84 -6.89 10.77 -20.12
N GLU A 85 -6.63 11.48 -19.02
CA GLU A 85 -5.40 12.26 -18.84
C GLU A 85 -4.24 11.35 -18.42
N GLU A 86 -3.04 11.64 -18.96
CA GLU A 86 -1.81 10.95 -18.57
C GLU A 86 -1.37 11.41 -17.18
N VAL A 87 -1.21 10.47 -16.25
CA VAL A 87 -0.69 10.74 -14.91
C VAL A 87 0.75 10.24 -14.81
N LYS A 88 1.67 11.15 -14.45
CA LYS A 88 3.05 10.81 -14.10
C LYS A 88 3.27 11.05 -12.61
N VAL A 89 3.72 10.02 -11.90
CA VAL A 89 4.04 10.11 -10.46
C VAL A 89 5.55 9.95 -10.29
N ARG A 90 6.19 10.91 -9.63
CA ARG A 90 7.54 10.76 -9.10
C ARG A 90 7.44 10.17 -7.70
N LEU A 91 7.86 8.92 -7.54
CA LEU A 91 7.89 8.24 -6.24
C LEU A 91 9.31 8.23 -5.69
N GLU A 92 9.51 8.93 -4.59
CA GLU A 92 10.77 8.94 -3.84
C GLU A 92 10.55 8.33 -2.47
N MET A 93 11.31 7.28 -2.16
CA MET A 93 11.19 6.56 -0.91
C MET A 93 12.58 6.19 -0.40
N SER A 94 12.77 6.29 0.90
CA SER A 94 13.92 5.73 1.59
C SER A 94 13.42 4.90 2.77
N SER A 95 14.00 3.72 2.95
CA SER A 95 13.71 2.85 4.07
C SER A 95 14.96 2.08 4.44
N SER A 96 15.29 2.04 5.72
CA SER A 96 16.29 1.16 6.29
C SER A 96 15.63 0.28 7.35
N HIS A 97 16.16 -0.93 7.52
CA HIS A 97 15.71 -1.85 8.56
C HIS A 97 16.92 -2.27 9.38
N THR A 98 16.75 -2.28 10.70
CA THR A 98 17.74 -2.83 11.64
C THR A 98 17.03 -3.82 12.55
N ASN A 99 17.73 -4.90 12.90
CA ASN A 99 17.22 -5.87 13.86
C ASN A 99 17.40 -5.34 15.28
N GLY A 100 16.43 -5.63 16.15
CA GLY A 100 16.45 -5.26 17.55
C GLY A 100 15.66 -6.24 18.40
N THR A 101 15.90 -6.23 19.72
CA THR A 101 15.16 -7.07 20.66
C THR A 101 13.90 -6.35 21.12
N SER A 102 12.72 -6.95 20.89
CA SER A 102 11.45 -6.53 21.47
C SER A 102 11.10 -7.39 22.71
N ARG A 103 10.15 -6.96 23.52
CA ARG A 103 9.67 -7.70 24.70
C ARG A 103 8.15 -7.62 24.79
N ASN A 104 7.50 -8.73 25.15
CA ASN A 104 6.09 -8.72 25.55
C ASN A 104 5.97 -8.19 26.98
N VAL A 105 4.95 -7.37 27.25
CA VAL A 105 4.58 -6.95 28.61
C VAL A 105 3.33 -7.71 29.01
N VAL A 106 3.38 -8.40 30.15
CA VAL A 106 2.30 -9.24 30.67
C VAL A 106 1.99 -8.80 32.10
N ALA A 107 0.72 -8.61 32.41
CA ALA A 107 0.23 -8.30 33.75
C ALA A 107 -0.93 -9.25 34.09
N ASP A 108 -1.01 -9.64 35.35
CA ASP A 108 -2.03 -10.55 35.89
C ASP A 108 -2.64 -9.92 37.15
N ILE A 109 -3.97 -10.05 37.29
CA ILE A 109 -4.70 -9.70 38.51
C ILE A 109 -5.14 -11.02 39.12
N THR A 110 -4.42 -11.45 40.15
CA THR A 110 -4.66 -12.72 40.84
C THR A 110 -6.01 -12.71 41.55
N GLY A 111 -6.73 -13.83 41.48
CA GLY A 111 -7.93 -14.11 42.30
C GLY A 111 -7.59 -14.57 43.71
#